data_AF-A0A2A2GZ65-F1
#
_entry.id   AF-A0A2A2GZ65-F1
#
_cell.length_a   1.000
_cell.length_b   1.000
_cell.length_c   1.000
_cell.angle_alpha   90.00
_cell.angle_beta   90.00
_cell.angle_gamma   90.00
#
_symmetry.space_group_name_H-M   'P 1'
#
loop_
_entity.id
_entity.type
_entity.pdbx_description
1 polymer ?
#
loop_
_entity_poly.entity_id
_entity_poly.type
_entity_poly.pdbx_seq_one_letter_code
_entity_poly.pdbx_strand_id
1 'polypeptide(L)'
;MGAGQKGFIPTPLDKLLFILLYLKCYPTYDLQGLLFGLDRTRACRWVKILLPVLEMTLGRECVLPARQIRSAEEFFRAFPGVKDV
;
A
#
# COMPACT_ATOMS: atom_id res chain seq x y z
N MET A 1 -21.28 0.26 27.21
CA MET A 1 -19.80 0.38 27.23
C MET A 1 -19.22 -0.75 26.41
N GLY A 2 -18.87 -0.50 25.15
CA GLY A 2 -18.21 -1.49 24.29
C GLY A 2 -16.80 -1.02 23.99
N ALA A 3 -15.82 -1.42 24.80
CA ALA A 3 -14.42 -1.20 24.49
C ALA A 3 -14.00 -2.21 23.41
N GLY A 4 -14.54 -2.04 22.20
CA GLY A 4 -14.23 -2.90 21.06
C GLY A 4 -12.72 -3.05 20.89
N GLN A 5 -12.31 -4.24 20.46
CA GLN A 5 -10.91 -4.66 20.37
C GLN A 5 -10.08 -3.54 19.76
N LYS A 6 -9.06 -3.08 20.48
CA LYS A 6 -8.18 -2.02 19.98
C LYS A 6 -7.27 -2.58 18.89
N GLY A 7 -7.83 -2.89 17.72
CA GLY A 7 -7.08 -3.31 16.54
C GLY A 7 -5.93 -2.35 16.29
N PHE A 8 -4.71 -2.88 16.41
CA PHE A 8 -3.44 -2.20 16.27
C PHE A 8 -2.53 -3.09 15.45
N ILE A 9 -1.80 -2.49 14.51
CA ILE A 9 -0.80 -3.19 13.70
C ILE A 9 0.55 -2.98 14.41
N PRO A 10 1.10 -4.02 15.06
CA PRO A 10 2.09 -3.82 16.11
C PRO A 10 3.45 -3.39 15.59
N THR A 11 3.93 -4.01 14.53
CA THR A 11 5.29 -3.77 14.03
C THR A 11 5.30 -2.87 12.79
N PRO A 12 6.41 -2.17 12.51
CA PRO A 12 6.60 -1.47 11.24
C PRO A 12 6.48 -2.39 10.02
N LEU A 13 6.95 -3.64 10.14
CA LEU A 13 6.87 -4.64 9.08
C LEU A 13 5.42 -5.01 8.78
N ASP A 14 4.60 -5.23 9.81
CA ASP A 14 3.17 -5.51 9.62
C ASP A 14 2.44 -4.33 8.97
N LYS A 15 2.80 -3.09 9.32
CA LYS A 15 2.25 -1.88 8.69
C LYS A 15 2.63 -1.79 7.22
N LEU A 16 3.89 -2.13 6.88
CA LEU A 16 4.35 -2.17 5.50
C LEU A 16 3.62 -3.26 4.72
N LEU A 17 3.53 -4.48 5.26
CA LEU A 17 2.78 -5.57 4.64
C LEU A 17 1.30 -5.21 4.44
N PHE A 18 0.68 -4.58 5.45
CA PHE A 18 -0.70 -4.12 5.40
C PHE A 18 -0.95 -3.18 4.22
N ILE A 19 -0.13 -2.14 4.06
CA ILE A 19 -0.33 -1.15 3.00
C ILE A 19 0.06 -1.69 1.62
N LEU A 20 1.11 -2.52 1.54
CA LEU A 20 1.51 -3.15 0.28
C LEU A 20 0.45 -4.16 -0.21
N LEU A 21 -0.15 -4.93 0.70
CA LEU A 21 -1.27 -5.81 0.36
C LEU A 21 -2.46 -5.00 -0.17
N TYR A 22 -2.76 -3.84 0.45
CA TYR A 22 -3.81 -2.94 -0.03
C TYR A 22 -3.54 -2.48 -1.47
N LEU A 23 -2.32 -2.03 -1.76
CA LEU A 23 -1.95 -1.55 -3.10
C LEU A 23 -1.89 -2.68 -4.13
N LYS A 24 -1.46 -3.89 -3.74
CA LYS A 24 -1.28 -5.01 -4.65
C LYS A 24 -2.60 -5.70 -5.02
N CYS A 25 -3.46 -5.94 -4.03
CA CYS A 25 -4.65 -6.77 -4.19
C CYS A 25 -5.96 -5.98 -4.07
N TYR A 26 -5.91 -4.75 -3.58
CA TYR A 26 -7.07 -3.89 -3.33
C TYR A 26 -8.25 -4.62 -2.64
N PRO A 27 -8.00 -5.35 -1.53
CA PRO A 27 -9.06 -6.05 -0.81
C PRO A 27 -10.05 -5.04 -0.21
N THR A 28 -11.28 -5.50 0.02
CA THR A 28 -12.23 -4.72 0.82
C THR A 28 -11.71 -4.53 2.24
N TYR A 29 -12.09 -3.44 2.91
CA TYR A 29 -11.67 -3.17 4.28
C TYR A 29 -12.15 -4.22 5.29
N ASP A 30 -13.24 -4.95 4.98
CA ASP A 30 -13.70 -6.06 5.79
C ASP A 30 -12.76 -7.27 5.69
N LEU A 31 -12.33 -7.62 4.47
CA LEU A 31 -11.35 -8.69 4.25
C LEU A 31 -9.98 -8.30 4.82
N GLN A 32 -9.53 -7.07 4.59
CA GLN A 32 -8.27 -6.59 5.15
C GLN A 32 -8.32 -6.51 6.67
N GLY A 33 -9.46 -6.12 7.23
CA GLY A 33 -9.71 -6.17 8.67
C GLY A 33 -9.60 -7.58 9.22
N LEU A 34 -10.21 -8.56 8.55
CA LEU A 34 -10.12 -9.98 8.92
C LEU A 34 -8.67 -10.48 8.93
N LEU A 35 -7.88 -10.15 7.89
CA LEU A 35 -6.49 -10.59 7.76
C LEU A 35 -5.56 -10.02 8.85
N PHE A 36 -5.88 -8.84 9.39
CA PHE A 36 -5.04 -8.13 10.35
C PHE A 36 -5.67 -7.96 11.74
N GLY A 37 -6.81 -8.61 12.02
CA GLY A 37 -7.51 -8.50 13.30
C GLY A 37 -8.04 -7.09 13.62
N LEU A 38 -8.50 -6.37 12.59
CA LEU A 38 -9.03 -5.01 12.69
C LEU A 38 -10.51 -4.98 12.31
N ASP A 39 -11.26 -4.03 12.88
CA ASP A 39 -12.55 -3.66 12.30
C ASP A 39 -12.37 -2.86 11.00
N ARG A 40 -13.42 -2.86 10.16
CA ARG A 40 -13.46 -2.17 8.87
C ARG A 40 -13.05 -0.69 8.96
N THR A 41 -13.50 0.02 10.00
CA THR A 41 -13.23 1.45 10.17
C THR A 41 -11.75 1.68 10.47
N ARG A 42 -11.13 0.80 11.25
CA ARG A 42 -9.69 0.84 11.52
C ARG A 42 -8.87 0.49 10.29
N ALA A 43 -9.24 -0.52 9.52
CA ALA A 43 -8.54 -0.85 8.28
C ALA A 43 -8.50 0.37 7.35
N CYS A 44 -9.66 1.01 7.12
CA CYS A 44 -9.75 2.25 6.35
C CYS A 44 -8.88 3.38 6.93
N ARG A 45 -8.88 3.56 8.26
CA ARG A 45 -8.04 4.56 8.93
C ARG A 45 -6.55 4.30 8.73
N TRP A 46 -6.12 3.05 8.87
CA TRP A 46 -4.72 2.66 8.66
C TRP A 46 -4.28 2.87 7.22
N VAL A 47 -5.11 2.57 6.23
CA VAL A 47 -4.80 2.89 4.82
C VAL A 47 -4.58 4.39 4.64
N LYS A 48 -5.48 5.23 5.18
CA LYS A 48 -5.35 6.70 5.10
C LYS A 48 -4.07 7.24 5.75
N ILE A 49 -3.58 6.60 6.80
CA ILE A 49 -2.37 7.01 7.52
C ILE A 49 -1.11 6.50 6.82
N LEU A 50 -1.11 5.23 6.39
CA LEU A 50 0.09 4.56 5.89
C LEU A 50 0.39 4.89 4.44
N LEU A 51 -0.63 5.17 3.62
CA LEU A 51 -0.44 5.54 2.21
C LEU A 51 0.46 6.77 2.03
N PRO A 52 0.19 7.94 2.67
CA PRO A 52 1.05 9.10 2.50
C PRO A 52 2.46 8.89 3.07
N VAL A 53 2.59 8.09 4.15
CA VAL A 53 3.91 7.74 4.70
C VAL A 53 4.71 6.92 3.69
N LEU A 54 4.08 5.93 3.07
CA LEU A 54 4.71 5.12 2.03
C LEU A 54 5.11 5.97 0.82
N GLU A 55 4.22 6.86 0.34
CA GLU A 55 4.52 7.78 -0.77
C GLU A 55 5.71 8.69 -0.45
N MET A 56 5.78 9.26 0.76
CA MET A 56 6.91 10.09 1.20
C MET A 56 8.21 9.29 1.23
N THR A 57 8.18 8.05 1.73
CA THR A 57 9.36 7.18 1.76
C THR A 57 9.82 6.81 0.35
N LEU A 58 8.92 6.39 -0.52
CA LEU A 58 9.25 6.07 -1.92
C LEU A 58 9.78 7.31 -2.67
N GLY A 59 9.29 8.50 -2.33
CA GLY A 59 9.77 9.75 -2.89
C GLY A 59 11.18 10.11 -2.42
N ARG A 60 11.51 9.88 -1.15
CA ARG A 60 12.86 10.06 -0.61
C ARG A 60 13.86 9.08 -1.21
N GLU A 61 13.45 7.84 -1.38
CA GLU A 61 14.26 6.79 -2.03
C GLU A 61 14.31 6.95 -3.57
N CYS A 62 13.63 7.95 -4.13
CA CYS A 62 13.53 8.19 -5.58
C CYS A 62 13.02 6.98 -6.39
N VAL A 63 12.20 6.13 -5.78
CA VAL A 63 11.62 4.91 -6.40
C VAL A 63 10.10 5.02 -6.62
N LEU A 64 9.54 6.22 -6.54
CA LEU A 64 8.13 6.43 -6.90
C LEU A 64 7.91 6.10 -8.38
N PRO A 65 7.00 5.17 -8.70
CA PRO A 65 6.72 4.85 -10.09
C PRO A 65 6.06 6.05 -10.78
N ALA A 66 6.39 6.24 -12.07
CA ALA A 66 5.73 7.24 -12.90
C ALA A 66 4.21 6.98 -12.91
N ARG A 67 3.41 8.03 -12.62
CA ARG A 67 1.96 7.90 -12.46
C ARG A 67 1.24 7.52 -13.75
N GLN A 68 1.76 7.95 -14.89
CA GLN A 68 1.29 7.57 -16.22
C GLN A 68 2.53 7.41 -17.11
N ILE A 69 2.54 6.33 -17.88
CA ILE A 69 3.46 6.12 -18.99
C ILE A 69 2.61 6.15 -20.25
N ARG A 70 2.85 7.11 -21.14
CA ARG A 70 1.97 7.43 -22.28
C ARG A 70 2.41 6.78 -23.58
N SER A 71 3.62 6.21 -23.63
CA SER A 71 4.12 5.48 -24.79
C SER A 71 5.00 4.30 -24.38
N ALA A 72 5.13 3.33 -25.28
CA ALA A 72 6.05 2.22 -25.12
C ALA A 72 7.51 2.70 -25.03
N GLU A 73 7.89 3.73 -25.79
CA GLU A 73 9.22 4.36 -25.67
C GLU A 73 9.49 4.91 -24.27
N GLU A 74 8.51 5.60 -23.67
CA GLU A 74 8.62 6.11 -22.30
C GLU A 74 8.74 4.96 -21.29
N PHE A 75 8.03 3.85 -21.53
CA PHE A 75 8.14 2.63 -20.72
C PHE A 75 9.54 2.02 -20.78
N PHE A 76 10.07 1.75 -21.98
CA PHE A 76 11.39 1.15 -22.15
C PHE A 76 12.52 2.05 -21.63
N ARG A 77 12.34 3.38 -21.73
CA ARG A 77 13.28 4.34 -21.14
C ARG A 77 13.28 4.27 -19.61
N ALA A 78 12.12 4.10 -18.99
CA ALA A 78 12.01 3.96 -17.54
C ALA A 78 12.50 2.58 -17.04
N PHE A 79 12.37 1.54 -17.87
CA PHE A 79 12.70 0.16 -17.53
C PHE A 79 13.59 -0.51 -18.59
N PRO A 80 14.89 -0.15 -18.67
CA PRO A 80 15.80 -0.59 -19.75
C PRO A 80 16.12 -2.10 -19.75
N GLY A 81 15.72 -2.82 -18.70
CA GLY A 81 15.88 -4.28 -18.60
C GLY A 81 14.71 -5.11 -19.16
N VAL A 82 13.62 -4.46 -19.58
CA VAL A 82 12.44 -5.16 -20.11
C VAL A 82 12.59 -5.36 -21.61
N LYS A 83 12.33 -6.59 -22.09
CA LYS A 83 12.29 -6.95 -23.51
C LYS A 83 10.83 -7.19 -23.91
N ASP A 84 10.43 -6.70 -25.09
CA ASP A 84 9.19 -7.18 -25.73
C ASP A 84 9.33 -8.69 -25.98
N VAL A 85 8.28 -9.44 -25.63
CA VAL A 85 8.15 -10.89 -25.87
C VAL A 85 7.59 -11.15 -27.27
#